data_AF-A0A1Q6A6R9-F1
#
_entry.id   AF-A0A1Q6A6R9-F1
#
_cell.length_a   1.000
_cell.length_b   1.000
_cell.length_c   1.000
_cell.angle_alpha   90.00
_cell.angle_beta   90.00
_cell.angle_gamma   90.00
#
_symmetry.space_group_name_H-M   'P 1'
#
loop_
_entity.id
_entity.type
_entity.pdbx_description
1 polymer ?
#
loop_
_entity_poly.entity_id
_entity_poly.type
_entity_poly.pdbx_seq_one_letter_code
_entity_poly.pdbx_strand_id
1 'polypeptide(L)'
;MQYETAGALGNGERIFITAKLPGYIKVGSDDYIEKYLFLTTSHDGSGSITAAFTPIRIVCQNTLSAALRNSSNTIKIRHTGNAEDRLKEAHKVMGISNKMADELDGLFNQWTKVRITDKDVMKLIQQAMAPSKEVLKSLKTGEELSTVFKNICDNAFMYAMASPTQQTETTKGTLFGAYNAITGYFQNVKEYKDDEAKVKSIIGGTGQLRTQAAFDLCLGYAKSGEEALTLN
;
A
#
# COMPACT_ATOMS: atom_id res chain seq x y z
N MET A 1 -9.36 6.27 -20.76
CA MET A 1 -9.07 6.62 -19.36
C MET A 1 -10.41 6.90 -18.71
N GLN A 2 -10.76 6.20 -17.63
CA GLN A 2 -12.07 6.33 -16.99
C GLN A 2 -11.86 6.97 -15.61
N TYR A 3 -12.63 8.03 -15.32
CA TYR A 3 -12.68 8.62 -13.98
C TYR A 3 -13.37 7.62 -13.05
N GLU A 4 -12.73 7.23 -11.95
CA GLU A 4 -13.29 6.25 -11.00
C GLU A 4 -13.80 6.94 -9.74
N THR A 5 -13.04 7.84 -9.14
CA THR A 5 -13.44 8.49 -7.89
C THR A 5 -12.77 9.83 -7.74
N ALA A 6 -13.52 10.82 -7.26
CA ALA A 6 -13.03 12.11 -6.81
C ALA A 6 -13.47 12.35 -5.37
N GLY A 7 -12.62 12.98 -4.56
CA GLY A 7 -12.92 13.25 -3.17
C GLY A 7 -12.11 14.42 -2.61
N ALA A 8 -12.40 14.78 -1.36
CA ALA A 8 -11.65 15.77 -0.61
C ALA A 8 -11.03 15.14 0.64
N LEU A 9 -9.89 15.67 1.08
CA LEU A 9 -9.20 15.30 2.31
C LEU A 9 -9.20 16.50 3.26
N GLY A 10 -9.52 16.27 4.54
CA GLY A 10 -9.69 17.33 5.53
C GLY A 10 -11.01 18.07 5.32
N ASN A 11 -11.10 19.33 5.73
CA ASN A 11 -12.32 20.14 5.53
C ASN A 11 -12.43 20.72 4.09
N GLY A 12 -11.97 19.97 3.08
CA GLY A 12 -11.89 20.45 1.69
C GLY A 12 -10.53 21.03 1.28
N GLU A 13 -9.52 20.96 2.15
CA GLU A 13 -8.20 21.60 1.93
C GLU A 13 -7.41 20.97 0.78
N ARG A 14 -7.65 19.68 0.50
CA ARG A 14 -7.04 18.97 -0.64
C ARG A 14 -8.09 18.17 -1.38
N ILE A 15 -8.13 18.30 -2.69
CA ILE A 15 -8.95 17.46 -3.55
C ILE A 15 -8.10 16.36 -4.18
N PHE A 16 -8.71 15.22 -4.46
CA PHE A 16 -8.06 14.15 -5.21
C PHE A 16 -8.99 13.56 -6.27
N ILE A 17 -8.36 13.03 -7.32
CA ILE A 17 -9.01 12.28 -8.39
C ILE A 17 -8.20 11.00 -8.60
N THR A 18 -8.90 9.89 -8.82
CA THR A 18 -8.30 8.67 -9.35
C THR A 18 -8.79 8.39 -10.76
N ALA A 19 -7.85 8.09 -11.63
CA ALA A 19 -8.10 7.68 -13.00
C ALA A 19 -7.61 6.25 -13.20
N LYS A 20 -8.49 5.37 -13.67
CA LYS A 20 -8.10 4.00 -14.03
C LYS A 20 -7.26 4.03 -15.31
N LEU A 21 -6.08 3.45 -15.21
CA LEU A 21 -5.14 3.28 -16.32
C LEU A 21 -5.45 1.97 -17.08
N PRO A 22 -5.15 1.92 -18.39
CA PRO A 22 -5.37 0.71 -19.18
C PRO A 22 -4.42 -0.42 -18.76
N GLY A 23 -4.90 -1.66 -18.85
CA GLY A 23 -4.16 -2.87 -18.50
C GLY A 23 -4.17 -3.17 -16.99
N TYR A 24 -3.47 -4.24 -16.62
CA TYR A 24 -3.45 -4.80 -15.27
C TYR A 24 -2.03 -5.20 -14.89
N ILE A 25 -1.73 -5.21 -13.60
CA ILE A 25 -0.60 -5.98 -13.06
C ILE A 25 -1.10 -7.42 -12.90
N LYS A 26 -0.35 -8.40 -13.40
CA LYS A 26 -0.80 -9.80 -13.43
C LYS A 26 0.03 -10.62 -12.45
N VAL A 27 -0.57 -10.97 -11.31
CA VAL A 27 0.10 -11.79 -10.30
C VAL A 27 -0.32 -13.24 -10.50
N GLY A 28 0.64 -14.13 -10.77
CA GLY A 28 0.34 -15.53 -11.11
C GLY A 28 -0.47 -15.69 -12.39
N SER A 29 -1.32 -16.72 -12.47
CA SER A 29 -2.11 -17.02 -13.67
C SER A 29 -3.37 -16.19 -13.79
N ASP A 30 -4.06 -15.92 -12.68
CA ASP A 30 -5.46 -15.44 -12.66
C ASP A 30 -5.74 -14.31 -11.65
N ASP A 31 -4.71 -13.72 -11.04
CA ASP A 31 -4.87 -12.57 -10.12
C ASP A 31 -4.50 -11.27 -10.83
N TYR A 32 -5.49 -10.40 -11.02
CA TYR A 32 -5.37 -9.18 -11.81
C TYR A 32 -5.58 -7.96 -10.93
N ILE A 33 -4.57 -7.11 -10.94
CA ILE A 33 -4.48 -5.95 -10.09
C ILE A 33 -4.67 -4.70 -10.97
N GLU A 34 -5.71 -3.93 -10.68
CA GLU A 34 -6.07 -2.75 -11.46
C GLU A 34 -5.10 -1.58 -11.24
N LYS A 35 -4.80 -0.87 -12.33
CA LYS A 35 -3.86 0.25 -12.32
C LYS A 35 -4.59 1.57 -12.17
N TYR A 36 -4.18 2.38 -11.21
CA TYR A 36 -4.77 3.69 -10.94
C TYR A 36 -3.71 4.79 -10.90
N LEU A 37 -4.07 5.94 -11.44
CA LEU A 37 -3.35 7.18 -11.27
C LEU A 37 -4.11 8.05 -10.26
N PHE A 38 -3.45 8.36 -9.16
CA PHE A 38 -3.91 9.31 -8.15
C PHE A 38 -3.37 10.69 -8.45
N LEU A 39 -4.25 11.68 -8.47
CA LEU A 39 -3.94 13.10 -8.62
C LEU A 39 -4.47 13.84 -7.40
N THR A 40 -3.68 14.72 -6.79
CA THR A 40 -4.16 15.59 -5.71
C THR A 40 -3.67 17.02 -5.87
N THR A 41 -4.49 17.99 -5.47
CA THR A 41 -4.12 19.41 -5.41
C THR A 41 -4.70 20.07 -4.17
N SER A 42 -4.01 21.11 -3.70
CA SER A 42 -4.51 22.00 -2.64
C SER A 42 -5.65 22.87 -3.19
N HIS A 43 -6.66 23.16 -2.35
CA HIS A 43 -7.84 23.97 -2.70
C HIS A 43 -7.57 25.50 -2.62
N ASP A 44 -6.47 25.91 -2.01
CA ASP A 44 -6.06 27.32 -1.84
C ASP A 44 -5.40 27.93 -3.09
N GLY A 45 -5.33 27.19 -4.20
CA GLY A 45 -4.70 27.64 -5.44
C GLY A 45 -3.17 27.81 -5.36
N SER A 46 -2.55 27.53 -4.20
CA SER A 46 -1.11 27.69 -3.96
C SER A 46 -0.29 26.44 -4.29
N GLY A 47 -0.96 25.28 -4.44
CA GLY A 47 -0.32 23.97 -4.59
C GLY A 47 -0.21 23.44 -6.03
N SER A 48 0.93 22.81 -6.35
CA SER A 48 1.09 21.98 -7.55
C SER A 48 0.21 20.73 -7.52
N ILE A 49 -0.32 20.28 -8.66
CA ILE A 49 -0.97 18.97 -8.77
C ILE A 49 0.10 17.89 -8.57
N THR A 50 -0.10 17.00 -7.61
CA THR A 50 0.78 15.86 -7.37
C THR A 50 0.16 14.61 -7.98
N ALA A 51 0.93 13.91 -8.83
CA ALA A 51 0.49 12.69 -9.48
C ALA A 51 1.28 11.46 -8.98
N ALA A 52 0.59 10.35 -8.72
CA ALA A 52 1.15 9.12 -8.17
C ALA A 52 0.44 7.86 -8.70
N PHE A 53 1.20 6.79 -8.98
CA PHE A 53 0.65 5.49 -9.39
C PHE A 53 0.28 4.61 -8.19
N THR A 54 -0.79 3.81 -8.31
CA THR A 54 -1.14 2.77 -7.35
C THR A 54 -1.83 1.58 -8.02
N PRO A 55 -1.53 0.35 -7.60
CA PRO A 55 -2.12 -0.86 -8.16
C PRO A 55 -3.38 -1.32 -7.38
N ILE A 56 -3.92 -0.56 -6.42
CA ILE A 56 -5.12 -1.00 -5.69
C ILE A 56 -6.23 0.04 -5.86
N ARG A 57 -7.48 -0.42 -6.03
CA ARG A 57 -8.69 0.41 -6.00
C ARG A 57 -8.74 1.16 -4.68
N ILE A 58 -8.38 2.45 -4.75
CA ILE A 58 -8.09 3.38 -3.65
C ILE A 58 -7.75 2.66 -2.36
N VAL A 59 -6.45 2.49 -2.12
CA VAL A 59 -5.86 3.39 -1.14
C VAL A 59 -4.36 3.61 -1.30
N CYS A 60 -4.06 4.90 -1.37
CA CYS A 60 -2.89 5.51 -1.94
C CYS A 60 -1.73 5.55 -0.94
N GLN A 61 -0.57 5.96 -1.45
CA GLN A 61 0.69 6.18 -0.75
C GLN A 61 1.49 4.98 -0.21
N ASN A 62 0.89 3.77 -0.15
CA ASN A 62 1.63 2.53 0.15
C ASN A 62 2.62 2.15 -0.93
N THR A 63 2.23 2.40 -2.18
CA THR A 63 3.09 2.20 -3.34
C THR A 63 3.87 3.47 -3.68
N LEU A 64 3.34 4.66 -3.38
CA LEU A 64 4.05 5.93 -3.52
C LEU A 64 5.26 6.00 -2.58
N SER A 65 5.16 5.56 -1.32
CA SER A 65 6.29 5.56 -0.38
C SER A 65 7.35 4.50 -0.75
N ALA A 66 6.94 3.34 -1.25
CA ALA A 66 7.82 2.34 -1.84
C ALA A 66 8.52 2.88 -3.12
N ALA A 67 7.80 3.62 -3.97
CA ALA A 67 8.35 4.30 -5.13
C ALA A 67 9.19 5.55 -4.79
N LEU A 68 8.95 6.19 -3.63
CA LEU A 68 9.61 7.40 -3.14
C LEU A 68 10.94 7.13 -2.41
N ARG A 69 11.29 5.87 -2.12
CA ARG A 69 12.66 5.54 -1.68
C ARG A 69 13.71 5.96 -2.73
N ASN A 70 13.29 6.24 -3.96
CA ASN A 70 14.00 7.07 -4.93
C ASN A 70 13.13 8.31 -5.27
N SER A 71 13.61 9.51 -4.96
CA SER A 71 12.93 10.81 -5.12
C SER A 71 12.55 11.21 -6.57
N SER A 72 12.53 10.27 -7.51
CA SER A 72 12.24 10.46 -8.93
C SER A 72 10.79 10.21 -9.36
N ASN A 73 9.96 9.59 -8.50
CA ASN A 73 8.69 8.98 -8.92
C ASN A 73 7.42 9.80 -8.62
N THR A 74 7.57 11.04 -8.15
CA THR A 74 6.47 11.98 -7.93
C THR A 74 6.68 13.20 -8.82
N ILE A 75 5.66 13.55 -9.60
CA ILE A 75 5.69 14.75 -10.45
C ILE A 75 4.73 15.76 -9.88
N LYS A 76 5.27 16.96 -9.64
CA LYS A 76 4.50 18.15 -9.30
C LYS A 76 4.24 18.92 -10.59
N ILE A 77 2.99 18.93 -11.02
CA ILE A 77 2.52 19.67 -12.18
C ILE A 77 2.13 21.07 -11.72
N ARG A 78 2.77 22.10 -12.27
CA ARG A 78 2.48 23.50 -11.87
C ARG A 78 1.21 23.99 -12.57
N HIS A 79 0.33 24.65 -11.82
CA HIS A 79 -0.86 25.31 -12.39
C HIS A 79 -0.55 26.50 -13.31
N THR A 80 0.68 27.04 -13.28
CA THR A 80 1.05 28.23 -14.06
C THR A 80 1.76 27.94 -15.39
N GLY A 81 1.99 26.66 -15.74
CA GLY A 81 2.61 26.27 -17.01
C GLY A 81 1.64 26.34 -18.20
N ASN A 82 2.17 26.51 -19.42
CA ASN A 82 1.38 26.44 -20.65
C ASN A 82 0.87 25.00 -20.90
N ALA A 83 -0.06 24.82 -21.82
CA ALA A 83 -0.69 23.52 -22.07
C ALA A 83 0.30 22.43 -22.52
N GLU A 84 1.36 22.80 -23.25
CA GLU A 84 2.37 21.88 -23.75
C GLU A 84 3.26 21.34 -22.62
N ASP A 85 3.63 22.19 -21.66
CA ASP A 85 4.42 21.80 -20.49
C ASP A 85 3.63 20.84 -19.59
N ARG A 86 2.34 21.12 -19.38
CA ARG A 86 1.45 20.22 -18.63
C ARG A 86 1.29 18.87 -19.32
N LEU A 87 1.22 18.84 -20.64
CA LEU A 87 1.13 17.60 -21.42
C LEU A 87 2.42 16.78 -21.28
N LYS A 88 3.60 17.43 -21.34
CA LYS A 88 4.90 16.78 -21.10
C LYS A 88 5.00 16.19 -19.70
N GLU A 89 4.57 16.94 -18.69
CA GLU A 89 4.55 16.46 -17.30
C GLU A 89 3.59 15.28 -17.12
N ALA A 90 2.40 15.32 -17.72
CA ALA A 90 1.45 14.21 -17.71
C ALA A 90 1.99 12.96 -18.43
N HIS A 91 2.65 13.11 -19.58
CA HIS A 91 3.32 11.99 -20.26
C HIS A 91 4.41 11.36 -19.38
N LYS A 92 5.18 12.18 -18.67
CA LYS A 92 6.21 11.71 -17.75
C LYS A 92 5.59 10.95 -16.57
N VAL A 93 4.46 11.41 -16.05
CA VAL A 93 3.67 10.69 -15.01
C VAL A 93 3.23 9.32 -15.51
N MET A 94 2.70 9.24 -16.72
CA MET A 94 2.27 7.97 -17.32
C MET A 94 3.44 7.01 -17.52
N GLY A 95 4.60 7.52 -17.98
CA GLY A 95 5.82 6.73 -18.13
C GLY A 95 6.32 6.14 -16.81
N ILE A 96 6.37 6.95 -15.74
CA ILE A 96 6.73 6.49 -14.39
C ILE A 96 5.71 5.46 -13.89
N SER A 97 4.42 5.72 -14.10
CA SER A 97 3.34 4.84 -13.67
C SER A 97 3.41 3.47 -14.31
N ASN A 98 3.66 3.39 -15.62
CA ASN A 98 3.82 2.12 -16.33
C ASN A 98 5.07 1.37 -15.86
N LYS A 99 6.22 2.05 -15.75
CA LYS A 99 7.45 1.41 -15.27
C LYS A 99 7.28 0.83 -13.85
N MET A 100 6.61 1.57 -12.97
CA MET A 100 6.33 1.12 -11.61
C MET A 100 5.35 -0.06 -11.59
N ALA A 101 4.38 -0.09 -12.51
CA ALA A 101 3.50 -1.25 -12.67
C ALA A 101 4.30 -2.49 -13.05
N ASP A 102 5.23 -2.38 -14.00
CA ASP A 102 6.09 -3.49 -14.45
C ASP A 102 7.02 -3.99 -13.33
N GLU A 103 7.57 -3.06 -12.52
CA GLU A 103 8.41 -3.41 -11.36
C GLU A 103 7.62 -4.17 -10.28
N LEU A 104 6.39 -3.71 -9.99
CA LEU A 104 5.52 -4.37 -9.03
C LEU A 104 4.98 -5.70 -9.53
N ASP A 105 4.74 -5.81 -10.84
CA ASP A 105 4.40 -7.07 -11.49
C ASP A 105 5.48 -8.12 -11.25
N GLY A 106 6.74 -7.78 -11.56
CA GLY A 106 7.87 -8.66 -11.30
C GLY A 106 8.02 -9.01 -9.82
N LEU A 107 7.89 -8.01 -8.93
CA LEU A 107 8.05 -8.19 -7.49
C LEU A 107 6.95 -9.07 -6.89
N PHE A 108 5.69 -8.82 -7.20
CA PHE A 108 4.58 -9.62 -6.67
C PHE A 108 4.61 -11.04 -7.21
N ASN A 109 4.92 -11.25 -8.50
CA ASN A 109 5.15 -12.59 -9.04
C ASN A 109 6.34 -13.32 -8.41
N GLN A 110 7.34 -12.60 -7.90
CA GLN A 110 8.38 -13.21 -7.09
C GLN A 110 7.83 -13.60 -5.72
N TRP A 111 7.06 -12.73 -5.08
CA TRP A 111 6.50 -12.98 -3.74
C TRP A 111 5.48 -14.12 -3.70
N THR A 112 4.77 -14.41 -4.79
CA THR A 112 3.92 -15.62 -4.87
C THR A 112 4.72 -16.92 -4.81
N LYS A 113 6.02 -16.88 -5.17
CA LYS A 113 6.91 -18.05 -5.14
C LYS A 113 7.64 -18.21 -3.81
N VAL A 114 7.65 -17.18 -2.96
CA VAL A 114 8.28 -17.22 -1.64
C VAL A 114 7.29 -17.78 -0.64
N ARG A 115 7.61 -18.94 -0.05
CA ARG A 115 6.82 -19.56 1.02
C ARG A 115 7.13 -18.92 2.36
N ILE A 116 6.09 -18.74 3.17
CA ILE A 116 6.17 -18.16 4.52
C ILE A 116 5.35 -19.04 5.46
N THR A 117 5.86 -19.25 6.68
CA THR A 117 5.17 -20.04 7.71
C THR A 117 4.13 -19.19 8.44
N ASP A 118 3.09 -19.82 8.99
CA ASP A 118 2.06 -19.11 9.78
C ASP A 118 2.67 -18.32 10.95
N LYS A 119 3.71 -18.87 11.58
CA LYS A 119 4.48 -18.19 12.64
C LYS A 119 5.12 -16.90 12.12
N ASP A 120 5.72 -16.94 10.94
CA ASP A 120 6.37 -15.77 10.35
C ASP A 120 5.34 -14.76 9.82
N VAL A 121 4.19 -15.21 9.31
CA VAL A 121 3.07 -14.33 8.96
C VAL A 121 2.64 -13.54 10.20
N MET A 122 2.45 -14.21 11.34
CA MET A 122 2.09 -13.52 12.58
C MET A 122 3.16 -12.53 13.03
N LYS A 123 4.46 -12.91 13.01
CA LYS A 123 5.55 -11.97 13.33
C LYS A 123 5.57 -10.76 12.40
N LEU A 124 5.41 -10.98 11.10
CA LEU A 124 5.40 -9.91 10.10
C LEU A 124 4.23 -8.96 10.35
N ILE A 125 3.03 -9.48 10.62
CA ILE A 125 1.85 -8.69 11.01
C ILE A 125 2.14 -7.87 12.27
N GLN A 126 2.66 -8.49 13.32
CA GLN A 126 2.96 -7.80 14.58
C GLN A 126 3.96 -6.64 14.37
N GLN A 127 5.04 -6.88 13.63
CA GLN A 127 6.05 -5.84 13.36
C GLN A 127 5.49 -4.72 12.46
N ALA A 128 4.75 -5.07 11.42
CA ALA A 128 4.13 -4.09 10.52
C ALA A 128 3.09 -3.24 11.24
N MET A 129 2.30 -3.84 12.14
CA MET A 129 1.20 -3.19 12.88
C MET A 129 1.68 -2.37 14.09
N ALA A 130 2.91 -2.59 14.57
CA ALA A 130 3.42 -2.00 15.81
C ALA A 130 3.38 -0.47 15.80
N PRO A 131 2.58 0.20 16.66
CA PRO A 131 2.30 1.62 16.53
C PRO A 131 3.54 2.51 16.72
N SER A 132 4.52 2.02 17.47
CA SER A 132 5.72 2.76 17.85
C SER A 132 6.92 1.82 18.06
N LYS A 133 8.11 2.40 18.29
CA LYS A 133 9.33 1.64 18.57
C LYS A 133 9.27 0.93 19.92
N GLU A 134 8.53 1.47 20.88
CA GLU A 134 8.30 0.85 22.18
C GLU A 134 7.55 -0.48 22.01
N VAL A 135 6.53 -0.53 21.15
CA VAL A 135 5.82 -1.80 20.87
C VAL A 135 6.71 -2.82 20.18
N LEU A 136 7.58 -2.39 19.26
CA LEU A 136 8.60 -3.28 18.68
C LEU A 136 9.57 -3.81 19.74
N LYS A 137 9.98 -2.97 20.70
CA LYS A 137 10.82 -3.40 21.82
C LYS A 137 10.08 -4.41 22.68
N SER A 138 8.82 -4.17 23.03
CA SER A 138 8.02 -5.10 23.83
C SER A 138 7.79 -6.44 23.13
N LEU A 139 7.62 -6.45 21.80
CA LEU A 139 7.59 -7.67 20.99
C LEU A 139 8.90 -8.47 21.10
N LYS A 140 10.05 -7.79 21.14
CA LYS A 140 11.37 -8.41 21.29
C LYS A 140 11.61 -8.94 22.70
N THR A 141 11.22 -8.19 23.73
CA THR A 141 11.45 -8.55 25.15
C THR A 141 10.39 -9.49 25.72
N GLY A 142 9.28 -9.71 25.01
CA GLY A 142 8.15 -10.50 25.50
C GLY A 142 7.33 -9.77 26.57
N GLU A 143 7.42 -8.43 26.63
CA GLU A 143 6.62 -7.60 27.52
C GLU A 143 5.14 -7.65 27.15
N GLU A 144 4.28 -7.31 28.12
CA GLU A 144 2.85 -7.35 27.93
C GLU A 144 2.38 -6.29 26.91
N LEU A 145 1.80 -6.79 25.82
CA LEU A 145 1.20 -5.96 24.78
C LEU A 145 -0.26 -5.67 25.10
N SER A 146 -0.73 -4.48 24.70
CA SER A 146 -2.12 -4.09 24.90
C SER A 146 -3.09 -5.04 24.17
N THR A 147 -4.25 -5.29 24.78
CA THR A 147 -5.30 -6.12 24.19
C THR A 147 -5.74 -5.57 22.83
N VAL A 148 -5.78 -4.25 22.68
CA VAL A 148 -6.10 -3.59 21.39
C VAL A 148 -5.11 -3.99 20.30
N PHE A 149 -3.81 -3.97 20.61
CA PHE A 149 -2.78 -4.35 19.63
C PHE A 149 -2.87 -5.84 19.26
N LYS A 150 -3.06 -6.72 20.25
CA LYS A 150 -3.25 -8.16 20.03
C LYS A 150 -4.43 -8.42 19.10
N ASN A 151 -5.59 -7.82 19.39
CA ASN A 151 -6.80 -7.97 18.58
C ASN A 151 -6.60 -7.49 17.13
N ILE A 152 -5.85 -6.40 16.92
CA ILE A 152 -5.53 -5.92 15.56
C ILE A 152 -4.70 -6.96 14.80
N CYS A 153 -3.68 -7.53 15.43
CA CYS A 153 -2.83 -8.55 14.82
C CYS A 153 -3.61 -9.83 14.54
N ASP A 154 -4.41 -10.28 15.50
CA ASP A 154 -5.23 -11.48 15.39
C ASP A 154 -6.27 -11.33 14.27
N ASN A 155 -6.95 -10.19 14.17
CA ASN A 155 -7.90 -9.94 13.09
C ASN A 155 -7.23 -9.92 11.70
N ALA A 156 -6.04 -9.33 11.57
CA ALA A 156 -5.28 -9.36 10.33
C ALA A 156 -4.81 -10.78 9.98
N PHE A 157 -4.41 -11.56 10.99
CA PHE A 157 -4.01 -12.95 10.82
C PHE A 157 -5.21 -13.84 10.44
N MET A 158 -6.36 -13.66 11.09
CA MET A 158 -7.61 -14.35 10.75
C MET A 158 -8.02 -14.05 9.31
N TYR A 159 -7.89 -12.79 8.85
CA TYR A 159 -8.14 -12.45 7.46
C TYR A 159 -7.21 -13.22 6.50
N ALA A 160 -5.92 -13.32 6.83
CA ALA A 160 -4.94 -14.12 6.08
C ALA A 160 -5.35 -15.60 5.97
N MET A 161 -5.89 -16.17 7.06
CA MET A 161 -6.19 -17.60 7.14
C MET A 161 -7.56 -17.99 6.59
N ALA A 162 -8.54 -17.07 6.61
CA ALA A 162 -9.94 -17.41 6.34
C ALA A 162 -10.55 -16.69 5.14
N SER A 163 -10.03 -15.53 4.72
CA SER A 163 -10.62 -14.78 3.61
C SER A 163 -10.53 -15.60 2.30
N PRO A 164 -11.61 -15.72 1.50
CA PRO A 164 -11.55 -16.38 0.21
C PRO A 164 -10.46 -15.81 -0.71
N THR A 165 -10.23 -14.50 -0.64
CA THR A 165 -9.16 -13.81 -1.40
C THR A 165 -7.75 -14.17 -0.96
N GLN A 166 -7.59 -14.81 0.19
CA GLN A 166 -6.31 -15.28 0.76
C GLN A 166 -6.10 -16.79 0.60
N GLN A 167 -7.09 -17.49 0.05
CA GLN A 167 -7.04 -18.94 -0.18
C GLN A 167 -6.75 -19.28 -1.65
N THR A 168 -6.35 -18.30 -2.46
CA THR A 168 -5.96 -18.51 -3.86
C THR A 168 -4.54 -19.09 -3.95
N GLU A 169 -4.17 -19.61 -5.12
CA GLU A 169 -2.81 -20.13 -5.36
C GLU A 169 -1.73 -19.05 -5.19
N THR A 170 -2.04 -17.81 -5.57
CA THR A 170 -1.12 -16.66 -5.48
C THR A 170 -0.91 -16.17 -4.05
N THR A 171 -1.84 -16.42 -3.14
CA THR A 171 -1.83 -15.85 -1.78
C THR A 171 -1.54 -16.89 -0.72
N LYS A 172 -2.18 -18.07 -0.77
CA LYS A 172 -2.13 -19.07 0.29
C LYS A 172 -0.69 -19.55 0.58
N GLY A 173 -0.22 -19.25 1.79
CA GLY A 173 1.12 -19.64 2.26
C GLY A 173 2.26 -18.98 1.48
N THR A 174 2.01 -17.82 0.87
CA THR A 174 3.00 -17.04 0.12
C THR A 174 3.27 -15.71 0.81
N LEU A 175 4.44 -15.13 0.53
CA LEU A 175 4.77 -13.79 0.99
C LEU A 175 3.80 -12.73 0.43
N PHE A 176 3.30 -12.93 -0.80
CA PHE A 176 2.28 -12.07 -1.39
C PHE A 176 0.97 -12.11 -0.59
N GLY A 177 0.54 -13.29 -0.12
CA GLY A 177 -0.60 -13.41 0.79
C GLY A 177 -0.36 -12.71 2.13
N ALA A 178 0.82 -12.87 2.72
CA ALA A 178 1.17 -12.19 3.97
C ALA A 178 1.10 -10.65 3.85
N TYR A 179 1.58 -10.09 2.74
CA TYR A 179 1.42 -8.67 2.44
C TYR A 179 -0.06 -8.29 2.28
N ASN A 180 -0.83 -9.07 1.51
CA ASN A 180 -2.24 -8.81 1.28
C ASN A 180 -3.12 -8.97 2.53
N ALA A 181 -2.68 -9.72 3.53
CA ALA A 181 -3.37 -9.81 4.80
C ALA A 181 -3.45 -8.46 5.51
N ILE A 182 -2.36 -7.69 5.46
CA ILE A 182 -2.25 -6.39 6.11
C ILE A 182 -3.04 -5.34 5.33
N THR A 183 -2.90 -5.30 4.00
CA THR A 183 -3.69 -4.38 3.16
C THR A 183 -5.17 -4.71 3.25
N GLY A 184 -5.52 -5.98 3.16
CA GLY A 184 -6.89 -6.49 3.25
C GLY A 184 -7.52 -6.23 4.61
N TYR A 185 -6.77 -6.28 5.71
CA TYR A 185 -7.25 -5.87 7.02
C TYR A 185 -7.72 -4.40 7.02
N PHE A 186 -6.87 -3.48 6.55
CA PHE A 186 -7.24 -2.06 6.49
C PHE A 186 -8.37 -1.77 5.50
N GLN A 187 -8.54 -2.59 4.48
CA GLN A 187 -9.59 -2.39 3.47
C GLN A 187 -10.93 -3.01 3.86
N ASN A 188 -10.92 -4.19 4.48
CA ASN A 188 -12.11 -5.04 4.56
C ASN A 188 -12.51 -5.40 5.99
N VAL A 189 -11.59 -5.28 6.96
CA VAL A 189 -11.83 -5.75 8.34
C VAL A 189 -11.87 -4.60 9.33
N LYS A 190 -10.97 -3.63 9.19
CA LYS A 190 -10.92 -2.49 10.10
C LYS A 190 -12.19 -1.66 9.93
N GLU A 191 -12.90 -1.46 11.03
CA GLU A 191 -14.03 -0.54 11.09
C GLU A 191 -13.53 0.91 11.10
N TYR A 192 -14.23 1.73 10.31
CA TYR A 192 -14.04 3.17 10.21
C TYR A 192 -15.36 3.87 10.50
N LYS A 193 -15.28 5.10 10.99
CA LYS A 193 -16.46 5.92 11.26
C LYS A 193 -17.28 6.16 9.98
N ASP A 194 -16.59 6.40 8.87
CA ASP A 194 -17.13 6.71 7.56
C ASP A 194 -16.07 6.43 6.48
N ASP A 195 -16.49 6.49 5.22
CA ASP A 195 -15.60 6.26 4.07
C ASP A 195 -14.47 7.29 3.99
N GLU A 196 -14.69 8.52 4.45
CA GLU A 196 -13.65 9.56 4.47
C GLU A 196 -12.53 9.18 5.46
N ALA A 197 -12.89 8.72 6.66
CA ALA A 197 -11.94 8.25 7.66
C ALA A 197 -11.15 7.04 7.16
N LYS A 198 -11.80 6.13 6.41
CA LYS A 198 -11.15 5.00 5.74
C LYS A 198 -10.13 5.48 4.72
N VAL A 199 -10.54 6.34 3.79
CA VAL A 199 -9.67 6.93 2.78
C VAL A 199 -8.49 7.64 3.44
N LYS A 200 -8.72 8.51 4.41
CA LYS A 200 -7.67 9.23 5.14
C LYS A 200 -6.68 8.29 5.81
N SER A 201 -7.17 7.23 6.45
CA SER A 201 -6.32 6.26 7.15
C SER A 201 -5.34 5.56 6.22
N ILE A 202 -5.81 5.13 5.05
CA ILE A 202 -5.00 4.29 4.20
C ILE A 202 -4.25 5.09 3.12
N ILE A 203 -4.67 6.34 2.80
CA ILE A 203 -3.94 7.26 1.92
C ILE A 203 -2.77 7.94 2.63
N GLY A 204 -2.96 8.37 3.88
CA GLY A 204 -2.03 9.31 4.54
C GLY A 204 -1.95 9.16 6.05
N GLY A 205 -2.49 8.06 6.58
CA GLY A 205 -2.61 7.84 8.02
C GLY A 205 -2.03 6.50 8.44
N THR A 206 -2.61 5.92 9.49
CA THR A 206 -2.10 4.68 10.08
C THR A 206 -2.05 3.53 9.08
N GLY A 207 -3.12 3.29 8.30
CA GLY A 207 -3.15 2.19 7.32
C GLY A 207 -2.04 2.32 6.28
N GLN A 208 -1.69 3.55 5.93
CA GLN A 208 -0.59 3.82 5.02
C GLN A 208 0.76 3.40 5.63
N LEU A 209 1.04 3.89 6.85
CA LEU A 209 2.30 3.61 7.54
C LEU A 209 2.51 2.11 7.80
N ARG A 210 1.45 1.38 8.17
CA ARG A 210 1.53 -0.07 8.42
C ARG A 210 1.72 -0.87 7.15
N THR A 211 1.06 -0.49 6.06
CA THR A 211 1.26 -1.17 4.78
C THR A 211 2.65 -0.91 4.21
N GLN A 212 3.20 0.30 4.37
CA GLN A 212 4.59 0.55 3.97
C GLN A 212 5.57 -0.28 4.79
N ALA A 213 5.37 -0.37 6.12
CA ALA A 213 6.19 -1.24 6.97
C ALA A 213 6.08 -2.71 6.53
N ALA A 214 4.87 -3.19 6.22
CA ALA A 214 4.66 -4.53 5.67
C ALA A 214 5.43 -4.76 4.37
N PHE A 215 5.38 -3.80 3.44
CA PHE A 215 6.09 -3.90 2.16
C PHE A 215 7.60 -3.97 2.38
N ASP A 216 8.16 -3.13 3.25
CA ASP A 216 9.59 -3.12 3.58
C ASP A 216 10.03 -4.44 4.25
N LEU A 217 9.20 -4.99 5.16
CA LEU A 217 9.43 -6.29 5.78
C LEU A 217 9.38 -7.43 4.75
N CYS A 218 8.43 -7.40 3.82
CA CYS A 218 8.34 -8.39 2.74
C CYS A 218 9.57 -8.30 1.80
N LEU A 219 10.03 -7.10 1.47
CA LEU A 219 11.27 -6.92 0.71
C LEU A 219 12.48 -7.52 1.42
N GLY A 220 12.56 -7.38 2.75
CA GLY A 220 13.57 -8.03 3.57
C GLY A 220 13.43 -9.55 3.55
N TYR A 221 12.24 -10.07 3.84
CA TYR A 221 11.96 -11.51 3.91
C TYR A 221 12.23 -12.21 2.59
N ALA A 222 11.91 -11.58 1.45
CA ALA A 222 12.19 -12.12 0.13
C ALA A 222 13.70 -12.30 -0.14
N LYS A 223 14.57 -11.58 0.57
CA LYS A 223 16.04 -11.64 0.41
C LYS A 223 16.72 -12.54 1.43
N SER A 224 16.29 -12.50 2.69
CA SER A 224 16.97 -13.17 3.81
C SER A 224 16.06 -14.07 4.65
N GLY A 225 14.82 -14.33 4.21
CA GLY A 225 13.88 -15.21 4.91
C GLY A 225 13.56 -14.73 6.32
N GLU A 226 13.48 -15.68 7.27
CA GLU A 226 13.15 -15.43 8.68
C GLU A 226 14.10 -14.42 9.34
N GLU A 227 15.37 -14.34 8.92
CA GLU A 227 16.35 -13.38 9.46
C GLU A 227 15.87 -11.93 9.32
N ALA A 228 15.11 -11.62 8.27
CA ALA A 228 14.54 -10.28 8.05
C ALA A 228 13.54 -9.85 9.12
N LEU A 229 12.94 -10.81 9.84
CA LEU A 229 11.98 -10.56 10.92
C LEU A 229 12.66 -10.58 12.30
N THR A 230 13.98 -10.66 12.36
CA THR A 230 14.70 -10.61 13.63
C THR A 230 14.81 -9.15 14.08
N LEU A 231 14.19 -8.83 15.22
CA LEU A 231 14.26 -7.49 15.80
C LEU A 231 15.64 -7.29 16.45
N ASN A 232 16.52 -6.54 15.78
CA ASN A 232 17.86 -6.19 16.28
C ASN A 232 17.85 -5.29 17.50
#